data_AF-A0A537RM10-F1
#
_entry.id   AF-A0A537RM10-F1
#
_cell.length_a   1.000
_cell.length_b   1.000
_cell.length_c   1.000
_cell.angle_alpha   90.00
_cell.angle_beta   90.00
_cell.angle_gamma   90.00
#
_symmetry.space_group_name_H-M   'P 1'
#
loop_
_entity.id
_entity.type
_entity.pdbx_description
1 polymer ?
#
loop_
_entity_poly.entity_id
_entity_poly.type
_entity_poly.pdbx_seq_one_letter_code
_entity_poly.pdbx_strand_id
1 'polypeptide(L)'
;VKRDKGPSALKGLIRDARRCAGQGREIVIFPEGTRRPPGAPPDYKPGFLAVYEGLALPCVPVALNSGLFWPRRSIVRYPGTIV
;
A
#
# COMPACT_ATOMS: atom_id res chain seq x y z
N VAL A 1 14.13 -9.23 2.05
CA VAL A 1 13.82 -7.95 1.36
C VAL A 1 14.98 -7.00 1.60
N LYS A 2 15.74 -6.64 0.55
CA LYS A 2 16.94 -5.79 0.66
C LYS A 2 16.50 -4.36 1.05
N ARG A 3 16.85 -3.90 2.26
CA ARG A 3 16.43 -2.58 2.80
C ARG A 3 17.44 -1.46 2.49
N ASP A 4 18.53 -1.80 1.82
CA ASP A 4 19.74 -0.97 1.74
C ASP A 4 19.74 -0.02 0.53
N LYS A 5 18.72 -0.12 -0.34
CA LYS A 5 18.52 0.73 -1.52
C LYS A 5 17.25 1.58 -1.45
N GLY A 6 16.72 1.83 -0.26
CA GLY A 6 15.42 2.50 -0.03
C GLY A 6 15.19 3.75 -0.90
N PRO A 7 16.10 4.74 -0.92
CA PRO A 7 15.93 5.97 -1.69
C PRO A 7 15.96 5.76 -3.22
N SER A 8 16.83 4.88 -3.71
CA SER A 8 16.95 4.58 -5.14
C SER A 8 15.75 3.78 -5.66
N ALA A 9 15.27 2.82 -4.85
CA ALA A 9 14.09 2.04 -5.18
C ALA A 9 12.82 2.91 -5.26
N LEU A 10 12.68 3.90 -4.37
CA LEU A 10 11.55 4.82 -4.36
C LEU A 10 11.50 5.70 -5.62
N LYS A 11 12.65 6.23 -6.07
CA LYS A 11 12.73 6.99 -7.32
C LYS A 11 12.31 6.15 -8.54
N GLY A 12 12.76 4.90 -8.60
CA GLY A 12 12.35 3.96 -9.66
C GLY A 12 10.85 3.68 -9.63
N LEU A 13 10.30 3.44 -8.45
CA LEU A 13 8.87 3.21 -8.26
C LEU A 13 8.02 4.40 -8.71
N ILE A 14 8.39 5.63 -8.36
CA ILE A 14 7.66 6.85 -8.78
C ILE A 14 7.69 6.98 -10.30
N ARG A 15 8.84 6.74 -10.94
CA ARG A 15 8.95 6.79 -12.41
C ARG A 15 8.02 5.76 -13.06
N ASP A 16 8.03 4.53 -12.58
CA ASP A 16 7.23 3.45 -13.16
C ASP A 16 5.73 3.67 -12.90
N ALA A 17 5.38 4.21 -11.73
CA ALA A 17 4.03 4.63 -11.37
C ALA A 17 3.53 5.77 -12.28
N ARG A 18 4.33 6.81 -12.54
CA ARG A 18 3.99 7.88 -13.50
C ARG A 18 3.68 7.33 -14.89
N ARG A 19 4.50 6.37 -15.36
CA ARG A 19 4.25 5.70 -16.64
C ARG A 19 2.91 4.95 -16.66
N CYS A 20 2.59 4.21 -15.60
CA CYS A 20 1.32 3.49 -15.50
C CYS A 20 0.12 4.46 -15.44
N ALA A 21 0.23 5.53 -14.68
CA ALA A 21 -0.78 6.58 -14.60
C ALA A 21 -1.03 7.25 -15.96
N GLY A 22 0.03 7.54 -16.72
CA GLY A 22 -0.09 8.08 -18.09
C GLY A 22 -0.77 7.13 -19.09
N GLN A 23 -0.90 5.85 -18.75
CA GLN A 23 -1.67 4.86 -19.51
C GLN A 23 -3.12 4.71 -19.00
N GLY A 24 -3.58 5.57 -18.09
CA GLY A 24 -4.90 5.48 -17.46
C GLY A 24 -5.04 4.36 -16.44
N ARG A 25 -3.93 3.81 -15.93
CA ARG A 25 -3.97 2.74 -14.92
C ARG A 25 -4.00 3.31 -13.52
N GLU A 26 -4.85 2.75 -12.68
CA GLU A 26 -4.94 3.09 -11.26
C GLU A 26 -3.76 2.50 -10.47
N ILE A 27 -3.39 3.20 -9.39
CA ILE A 27 -2.28 2.83 -8.53
C ILE A 27 -2.82 2.63 -7.12
N VAL A 28 -2.64 1.42 -6.58
CA VAL A 28 -3.03 1.07 -5.21
C VAL A 28 -1.77 0.90 -4.36
N ILE A 29 -1.72 1.57 -3.22
CA ILE A 29 -0.61 1.50 -2.27
C ILE A 29 -1.09 1.09 -0.88
N PHE A 30 -0.26 0.34 -0.17
CA PHE A 30 -0.46 0.02 1.24
C PHE A 30 0.62 0.75 2.06
N PRO A 31 0.34 1.96 2.58
CA PRO A 31 1.35 2.83 3.18
C PRO A 31 2.03 2.23 4.41
N GLU A 32 1.41 1.24 5.07
CA GLU A 32 1.98 0.52 6.22
C GLU A 32 3.00 -0.56 5.81
N GLY A 33 3.00 -0.97 4.54
CA GLY A 33 3.91 -1.96 3.98
C GLY A 33 3.71 -3.41 4.46
N THR A 34 2.85 -3.64 5.47
CA THR A 34 2.52 -4.98 5.95
C THR A 34 1.14 -4.98 6.60
N ARG A 35 0.41 -6.10 6.47
CA ARG A 35 -0.91 -6.26 7.11
C ARG A 35 -0.80 -6.06 8.62
N ARG A 36 -1.68 -5.25 9.20
CA ARG A 36 -1.83 -5.05 10.64
C ARG A 36 -3.09 -5.76 11.17
N PRO A 37 -3.11 -6.14 12.45
CA PRO A 37 -4.34 -6.62 13.08
C PRO A 37 -5.45 -5.56 12.99
N PRO A 38 -6.73 -5.97 12.84
CA PRO A 38 -7.86 -5.05 12.95
C PRO A 38 -7.81 -4.26 14.27
N GLY A 39 -8.09 -2.95 14.19
CA GLY A 39 -8.06 -2.06 15.35
C GLY A 39 -6.68 -1.66 15.85
N ALA A 40 -5.59 -2.15 15.25
CA ALA A 40 -4.24 -1.70 15.60
C ALA A 40 -4.05 -0.23 15.19
N PRO A 41 -3.27 0.56 15.97
CA PRO A 41 -2.90 1.91 15.56
C PRO A 41 -2.18 1.92 14.19
N PRO A 42 -2.45 2.94 13.34
CA PRO A 42 -1.85 3.06 12.02
C PRO A 42 -0.33 3.26 12.12
N ASP A 43 0.42 2.69 11.17
CA ASP A 43 1.89 2.81 11.09
C ASP A 43 2.31 3.14 9.64
N TYR A 44 1.87 4.30 9.16
CA TYR A 44 2.14 4.75 7.80
C TYR A 44 3.62 5.11 7.62
N LYS A 45 4.24 4.54 6.58
CA LYS A 45 5.65 4.80 6.26
C LYS A 45 5.78 6.04 5.39
N PRO A 46 6.73 6.96 5.67
CA PRO A 46 6.81 8.25 5.00
C PRO A 46 7.01 8.18 3.48
N GLY A 47 7.48 7.04 2.95
CA GLY A 47 7.66 6.84 1.51
C GLY A 47 6.38 7.02 0.68
N PHE A 48 5.18 6.87 1.26
CA PHE A 48 3.94 7.11 0.52
C PHE A 48 3.75 8.59 0.15
N LEU A 49 4.23 9.53 0.98
CA LEU A 49 4.14 10.97 0.72
C LEU A 49 4.91 11.34 -0.55
N ALA A 50 6.12 10.79 -0.71
CA ALA A 50 6.93 10.99 -1.91
C ALA A 50 6.25 10.46 -3.18
N VAL A 51 5.46 9.38 -3.07
CA VAL A 51 4.66 8.86 -4.20
C VAL A 51 3.51 9.82 -4.52
N TYR A 52 2.83 10.33 -3.50
CA TYR A 52 1.73 11.29 -3.68
C TYR A 52 2.21 12.58 -4.35
N GLU A 53 3.24 13.22 -3.80
CA GLU A 53 3.87 14.41 -4.38
C GLU A 53 4.44 14.13 -5.78
N GLY A 54 5.03 12.95 -5.96
CA GLY A 54 5.60 12.52 -7.23
C GLY A 54 4.57 12.31 -8.33
N LEU A 55 3.36 11.87 -8.02
CA LEU A 55 2.33 11.56 -9.02
C LEU A 55 1.40 12.74 -9.30
N ALA A 56 1.17 13.62 -8.32
CA ALA A 56 0.20 14.72 -8.41
C ALA A 56 -1.21 14.26 -8.87
N LEU A 57 -1.60 13.06 -8.43
CA LEU A 57 -2.92 12.47 -8.70
C LEU A 57 -3.82 12.58 -7.45
N PRO A 58 -5.15 12.65 -7.62
CA PRO A 58 -6.08 12.53 -6.50
C PRO A 58 -5.86 11.23 -5.73
N CYS A 59 -5.78 11.34 -4.40
CA CYS A 59 -5.66 10.17 -3.52
C CYS A 59 -7.02 9.88 -2.87
N VAL A 60 -7.50 8.65 -3.01
CA VAL A 60 -8.75 8.18 -2.41
C VAL A 60 -8.41 7.22 -1.27
N PRO A 61 -8.76 7.55 -0.02
CA PRO A 61 -8.55 6.63 1.09
C PRO A 61 -9.51 5.44 0.99
N VAL A 62 -9.00 4.23 1.17
CA VAL A 62 -9.78 2.98 1.18
C VAL A 62 -9.50 2.23 2.47
N ALA A 63 -10.57 1.75 3.12
CA ALA A 63 -10.50 0.84 4.25
C ALA A 63 -10.80 -0.59 3.79
N LEU A 64 -10.21 -1.58 4.45
CA LEU A 64 -10.41 -3.00 4.15
C LEU A 64 -10.62 -3.79 5.43
N ASN A 65 -11.70 -4.56 5.52
CA ASN A 65 -12.02 -5.35 6.71
C ASN A 65 -11.44 -6.79 6.68
N SER A 66 -10.73 -7.18 5.62
CA SER A 66 -10.27 -8.56 5.40
C SER A 66 -9.47 -9.15 6.57
N GLY A 67 -8.81 -8.30 7.37
CA GLY A 67 -8.05 -8.72 8.55
C GLY A 67 -8.91 -9.39 9.63
N LEU A 68 -10.23 -9.18 9.65
CA LEU A 68 -11.18 -9.86 10.55
C LEU A 68 -11.31 -11.35 10.23
N PHE A 69 -11.23 -11.72 8.96
CA PHE A 69 -11.39 -13.09 8.49
C PHE A 69 -10.04 -13.76 8.21
N TRP A 70 -9.06 -13.00 7.75
CA TRP A 70 -7.79 -13.49 7.18
C TRP A 70 -6.59 -12.92 7.96
N PRO A 71 -6.27 -13.50 9.14
CA PRO A 71 -5.28 -12.93 10.05
C PRO A 71 -3.85 -12.92 9.46
N ARG A 72 -3.08 -11.92 9.90
CA ARG A 72 -1.66 -11.80 9.53
C ARG A 72 -0.88 -13.03 10.03
N ARG A 73 0.02 -13.57 9.21
CA ARG A 73 0.87 -14.73 9.52
C ARG A 73 0.10 -16.04 9.78
N SER A 74 -1.13 -16.15 9.29
CA SER A 74 -1.88 -17.40 9.29
C SER A 74 -2.21 -17.84 7.86
N ILE A 75 -2.29 -19.15 7.65
CA ILE A 75 -2.84 -19.75 6.43
C ILE A 75 -4.35 -19.98 6.53
N VAL A 76 -4.91 -19.92 7.74
CA VAL A 76 -6.34 -20.12 8.01
C VAL A 76 -7.13 -18.94 7.45
N ARG A 77 -8.20 -19.24 6.73
CA ARG A 77 -9.11 -18.27 6.11
C ARG A 77 -10.52 -18.58 6.58
N TYR A 78 -11.06 -17.71 7.44
CA TYR A 78 -12.44 -17.83 7.86
C TYR A 78 -13.37 -17.34 6.74
N PRO A 79 -14.53 -18.00 6.52
CA PRO A 79 -15.55 -17.49 5.63
C PRO A 79 -16.16 -16.19 6.18
N GLY A 80 -16.62 -15.32 5.29
CA GLY A 80 -17.25 -14.05 5.61
C GLY A 80 -17.22 -13.07 4.45
N THR A 81 -17.80 -11.88 4.65
CA THR A 81 -17.90 -10.85 3.62
C THR A 81 -16.80 -9.81 3.81
N ILE A 82 -15.95 -9.67 2.80
CA ILE A 82 -14.91 -8.63 2.74
C ILE A 82 -15.47 -7.43 1.99
N VAL A 83 -15.37 -6.25 2.60
CA VAL A 83 -15.74 -4.95 2.03
C VAL A 83 -14.59 -3.95 2.18
#